data_AF-A0A1G2VZM9-F1
#
_entry.id   AF-A0A1G2VZM9-F1
#
_cell.length_a   1.000
_cell.length_b   1.000
_cell.length_c   1.000
_cell.angle_alpha   90.00
_cell.angle_beta   90.00
_cell.angle_gamma   90.00
#
_symmetry.space_group_name_H-M   'P 1'
#
loop_
_entity.id
_entity.type
_entity.pdbx_description
1 polymer ?
#
loop_
_entity_poly.entity_id
_entity_poly.type
_entity_poly.pdbx_seq_one_letter_code
_entity_poly.pdbx_strand_id
1 'polypeptide(L)'
;MSNAAEPRSALFLNRLVPLSGRYERLYFGAEFCPWLLPQPEAGVAACRAAHDQGWHFTLATPVLAESVLPRLRDLLEALAGLVEPGDEVLISDWGALELVREALPQLPILLGRILSGQKRGPRILELPLTVEQREYFRRGSWYGREAAALLEEMGIARVELDNLLQGLAPLPTGLTGSLHYPYAMVTSSRNCPFRVDLKGTGCGSRCGEAFRLETDQTPIPLLQCGNTQFLQNPALPSDPSALGIDRLVHHPYLPR
;
A
#
# COMPACT_ATOMS: atom_id res chain seq x y z
N MET A 1 15.34 -23.96 -18.02
CA MET A 1 14.03 -23.67 -17.39
C MET A 1 14.34 -23.13 -16.00
N SER A 2 14.37 -21.80 -15.87
CA SER A 2 14.58 -21.14 -14.57
C SER A 2 13.35 -21.43 -13.72
N ASN A 3 13.55 -22.08 -12.56
CA ASN A 3 12.49 -22.28 -11.59
C ASN A 3 12.23 -20.92 -10.95
N ALA A 4 11.31 -20.13 -11.52
CA ALA A 4 10.93 -18.84 -10.95
C ALA A 4 10.43 -19.12 -9.53
N ALA A 5 11.12 -18.58 -8.53
CA ALA A 5 10.69 -18.74 -7.14
C ALA A 5 9.27 -18.17 -7.01
N GLU A 6 8.37 -18.91 -6.36
CA GLU A 6 7.03 -18.41 -6.08
C GLU A 6 7.13 -17.11 -5.27
N PRO A 7 6.33 -16.09 -5.60
CA PRO A 7 6.38 -14.82 -4.88
C PRO A 7 5.92 -15.03 -3.44
N ARG A 8 6.61 -14.38 -2.50
CA ARG A 8 6.29 -14.44 -1.07
C ARG A 8 4.89 -13.89 -0.81
N SER A 9 4.15 -14.52 0.09
CA SER A 9 2.79 -14.11 0.45
C SER A 9 2.79 -13.22 1.69
N ALA A 10 2.04 -12.11 1.62
CA ALA A 10 1.83 -11.20 2.73
C ALA A 10 0.33 -10.94 2.95
N LEU A 11 -0.05 -10.67 4.18
CA LEU A 11 -1.40 -10.34 4.61
C LEU A 11 -1.46 -8.86 5.01
N PHE A 12 -2.44 -8.11 4.51
CA PHE A 12 -2.66 -6.72 4.93
C PHE A 12 -3.88 -6.60 5.84
N LEU A 13 -3.70 -6.05 7.04
CA LEU A 13 -4.76 -5.80 8.00
C LEU A 13 -4.70 -4.36 8.53
N ASN A 14 -5.84 -3.69 8.56
CA ASN A 14 -5.99 -2.41 9.25
C ASN A 14 -6.47 -2.55 10.71
N ARG A 15 -6.92 -3.76 11.08
CA ARG A 15 -7.33 -4.13 12.43
C ARG A 15 -6.85 -5.53 12.71
N LEU A 16 -6.25 -5.73 13.89
CA LEU A 16 -5.71 -7.02 14.25
C LEU A 16 -6.87 -7.99 14.49
N VAL A 17 -6.82 -9.11 13.78
CA VAL A 17 -7.67 -10.28 13.97
C VAL A 17 -6.74 -11.48 14.14
N PRO A 18 -7.20 -12.62 14.66
CA PRO A 18 -6.39 -13.83 14.74
C PRO A 18 -5.71 -14.14 13.40
N LEU A 19 -4.38 -14.19 13.41
CA LEU A 19 -3.59 -14.45 12.21
C LEU A 19 -3.79 -15.90 11.79
N SER A 20 -4.10 -16.11 10.51
CA SER A 20 -4.34 -17.42 9.92
C SER A 20 -3.98 -17.40 8.44
N GLY A 21 -3.81 -18.60 7.86
CA GLY A 21 -3.40 -18.77 6.47
C GLY A 21 -1.89 -18.99 6.33
N ARG A 22 -1.44 -19.11 5.08
CA ARG A 22 -0.03 -19.34 4.72
C ARG A 22 0.58 -18.04 4.21
N TYR A 23 0.88 -17.15 5.14
CA TYR A 23 1.59 -15.89 4.89
C TYR A 23 2.96 -15.94 5.57
N GLU A 24 3.87 -15.10 5.09
CA GLU A 24 5.22 -14.92 5.66
C GLU A 24 5.38 -13.53 6.27
N ARG A 25 4.41 -12.63 6.05
CA ARG A 25 4.47 -11.23 6.47
C ARG A 25 3.10 -10.65 6.77
N LEU A 26 3.03 -9.84 7.82
CA LEU A 26 1.89 -8.98 8.13
C LEU A 26 2.21 -7.53 7.78
N TYR A 27 1.41 -6.93 6.89
CA TYR A 27 1.30 -5.49 6.76
C TYR A 27 0.20 -5.01 7.71
N PHE A 28 0.51 -4.05 8.57
CA PHE A 28 -0.43 -3.52 9.54
C PHE A 28 -0.48 -2.00 9.55
N GLY A 29 -1.69 -1.45 9.51
CA GLY A 29 -1.91 -0.01 9.60
C GLY A 29 -2.86 0.50 8.52
N ALA A 30 -2.56 1.65 7.95
CA ALA A 30 -3.38 2.30 6.93
C ALA A 30 -2.50 2.97 5.89
N GLU A 31 -2.92 2.96 4.62
CA GLU A 31 -2.18 3.62 3.52
C GLU A 31 -2.79 4.98 3.14
N PHE A 32 -4.08 5.20 3.42
CA PHE A 32 -4.82 6.33 2.84
C PHE A 32 -5.28 7.36 3.85
N CYS A 33 -6.04 6.94 4.88
CA CYS A 33 -6.64 7.88 5.81
C CYS A 33 -5.71 8.18 6.99
N PRO A 34 -5.30 9.44 7.24
CA PRO A 34 -4.42 9.79 8.36
C PRO A 34 -5.02 9.40 9.72
N TRP A 35 -6.35 9.43 9.83
CA TRP A 35 -7.07 9.11 11.07
C TRP A 35 -7.07 7.61 11.41
N LEU A 36 -6.78 6.75 10.42
CA LEU A 36 -6.66 5.31 10.60
C LEU A 36 -5.24 4.84 10.93
N LEU A 37 -4.27 5.76 11.10
CA LEU A 37 -3.01 5.40 11.73
C LEU A 37 -3.30 4.69 13.07
N PRO A 38 -2.76 3.49 13.30
CA PRO A 38 -3.04 2.72 14.49
C PRO A 38 -2.55 3.45 15.74
N GLN A 39 -3.21 3.19 16.87
CA GLN A 39 -2.68 3.60 18.16
C GLN A 39 -1.45 2.76 18.50
N PRO A 40 -0.50 3.27 19.31
CA PRO A 40 0.71 2.55 19.70
C PRO A 40 0.44 1.12 20.18
N GLU A 41 -0.57 0.92 21.03
CA GLU A 41 -0.91 -0.39 21.60
C GLU A 41 -1.33 -1.39 20.51
N ALA A 42 -2.07 -0.91 19.50
CA ALA A 42 -2.51 -1.75 18.38
C ALA A 42 -1.33 -2.11 17.45
N GLY A 43 -0.42 -1.15 17.20
CA GLY A 43 0.80 -1.40 16.44
C GLY A 43 1.71 -2.42 17.11
N VAL A 44 1.96 -2.25 18.40
CA VAL A 44 2.74 -3.18 19.24
C VAL A 44 2.11 -4.57 19.24
N ALA A 45 0.80 -4.67 19.43
CA ALA A 45 0.10 -5.96 19.43
C ALA A 45 0.21 -6.67 18.09
N ALA A 46 0.08 -5.94 16.97
CA ALA A 46 0.20 -6.51 15.64
C ALA A 46 1.64 -6.96 15.32
N CYS A 47 2.65 -6.18 15.73
CA CYS A 47 4.06 -6.52 15.59
C CYS A 47 4.37 -7.84 16.31
N ARG A 48 4.03 -7.93 17.61
CA ARG A 48 4.21 -9.16 18.40
C ARG A 48 3.46 -10.35 17.82
N ALA A 49 2.20 -10.15 17.39
CA ALA A 49 1.42 -11.22 16.80
C ALA A 49 2.06 -11.77 15.51
N ALA A 50 2.69 -10.92 14.70
CA ALA A 50 3.42 -11.35 13.52
C ALA A 50 4.65 -12.19 13.91
N HIS A 51 5.48 -11.68 14.83
CA HIS A 51 6.69 -12.38 15.29
C HIS A 51 6.38 -13.71 16.00
N ASP A 52 5.33 -13.76 16.82
CA ASP A 52 4.88 -14.99 17.48
C ASP A 52 4.47 -16.10 16.47
N GLN A 53 4.05 -15.70 15.27
CA GLN A 53 3.76 -16.61 14.15
C GLN A 53 4.99 -16.91 13.27
N GLY A 54 6.14 -16.32 13.57
CA GLY A 54 7.34 -16.38 12.73
C GLY A 54 7.20 -15.58 11.43
N TRP A 55 6.31 -14.59 11.38
CA TRP A 55 6.12 -13.71 10.23
C TRP A 55 6.90 -12.41 10.40
N HIS A 56 7.37 -11.84 9.30
CA HIS A 56 7.88 -10.48 9.31
C HIS A 56 6.75 -9.46 9.45
N PHE A 57 7.08 -8.27 9.93
CA PHE A 57 6.15 -7.17 10.13
C PHE A 57 6.44 -5.99 9.19
N THR A 58 5.39 -5.38 8.65
CA THR A 58 5.48 -4.11 7.92
C THR A 58 4.49 -3.13 8.51
N LEU A 59 4.99 -2.03 9.09
CA LEU A 59 4.13 -0.92 9.51
C LEU A 59 3.73 -0.11 8.27
N ALA A 60 2.44 -0.06 7.96
CA ALA A 60 1.89 0.80 6.92
C ALA A 60 1.43 2.14 7.49
N THR A 61 2.09 3.22 7.05
CA THR A 61 1.75 4.59 7.42
C THR A 61 0.89 5.26 6.34
N PRO A 62 -0.12 6.06 6.72
CA PRO A 62 -1.07 6.63 5.77
C PRO A 62 -0.55 7.92 5.13
N VAL A 63 -1.28 8.46 4.15
CA VAL A 63 -1.14 9.88 3.78
C VAL A 63 -1.30 10.73 5.03
N LEU A 64 -0.36 11.64 5.26
CA LEU A 64 -0.27 12.35 6.53
C LEU A 64 -1.03 13.68 6.52
N ALA A 65 -1.44 14.06 7.71
CA ALA A 65 -1.84 15.41 8.07
C ALA A 65 -0.96 15.85 9.23
N GLU A 66 -0.64 17.15 9.30
CA GLU A 66 0.25 17.71 10.35
C GLU A 66 -0.18 17.29 11.76
N SER A 67 -1.49 17.30 12.01
CA SER A 67 -2.08 16.91 13.30
C SER A 67 -1.85 15.45 13.70
N VAL A 68 -1.43 14.59 12.77
CA VAL A 68 -1.18 13.15 13.01
C VAL A 68 0.30 12.86 13.25
N LEU A 69 1.21 13.79 12.95
CA LEU A 69 2.67 13.57 13.13
C LEU A 69 3.07 13.22 14.57
N PRO A 70 2.52 13.85 15.63
CA PRO A 70 2.84 13.45 17.00
C PRO A 70 2.48 11.98 17.28
N ARG A 71 1.28 11.55 16.84
CA ARG A 71 0.84 10.16 16.99
C ARG A 71 1.70 9.18 16.18
N LEU A 72 2.21 9.59 15.03
CA LEU A 72 3.15 8.79 14.27
C LEU A 72 4.47 8.61 15.03
N ARG A 73 5.02 9.66 15.66
CA ARG A 73 6.20 9.52 16.53
C ARG A 73 5.93 8.56 17.67
N ASP A 74 4.82 8.74 18.41
CA ASP A 74 4.48 7.88 19.54
C ASP A 74 4.40 6.40 19.13
N LEU A 75 3.83 6.12 17.95
CA LEU A 75 3.74 4.77 17.40
C LEU A 75 5.12 4.20 17.02
N LEU A 76 5.97 4.99 16.35
CA LEU A 76 7.31 4.56 15.96
C LEU A 76 8.19 4.30 17.20
N GLU A 77 8.12 5.16 18.20
CA GLU A 77 8.80 5.01 19.48
C GLU A 77 8.33 3.77 20.25
N ALA A 78 7.02 3.49 20.25
CA ALA A 78 6.48 2.28 20.88
C ALA A 78 6.92 0.98 20.19
N LEU A 79 7.22 1.05 18.90
CA LEU A 79 7.78 -0.08 18.14
C LEU A 79 9.30 -0.19 18.27
N ALA A 80 9.98 0.86 18.75
CA ALA A 80 11.41 0.85 18.98
C ALA A 80 11.75 -0.23 20.03
N GLY A 81 12.64 -1.15 19.67
CA GLY A 81 13.02 -2.29 20.51
C GLY A 81 12.12 -3.52 20.40
N LEU A 82 11.04 -3.48 19.61
CA LEU A 82 10.24 -4.66 19.26
C LEU A 82 10.52 -5.17 17.85
N VAL A 83 10.90 -4.29 16.94
CA VAL A 83 11.12 -4.63 15.54
C VAL A 83 12.35 -5.53 15.37
N GLU A 84 12.24 -6.50 14.46
CA GLU A 84 13.24 -7.52 14.20
C GLU A 84 13.87 -7.37 12.80
N PRO A 85 15.02 -8.01 12.52
CA PRO A 85 15.57 -8.08 11.18
C PRO A 85 14.55 -8.63 10.17
N GLY A 86 14.35 -7.88 9.08
CA GLY A 86 13.35 -8.20 8.06
C GLY A 86 12.02 -7.47 8.24
N ASP A 87 11.80 -6.78 9.36
CA ASP A 87 10.69 -5.82 9.47
C ASP A 87 10.95 -4.60 8.60
N GLU A 88 9.87 -3.93 8.19
CA GLU A 88 9.94 -2.81 7.23
C GLU A 88 8.91 -1.73 7.60
N VAL A 89 9.08 -0.51 7.08
CA VAL A 89 8.08 0.55 7.19
C VAL A 89 7.65 1.01 5.79
N LEU A 90 6.36 0.93 5.51
CA LEU A 90 5.74 1.46 4.29
C LEU A 90 5.29 2.90 4.54
N ILE A 91 5.81 3.83 3.73
CA ILE A 91 5.42 5.23 3.73
C ILE A 91 4.49 5.57 2.58
N SER A 92 3.31 6.10 2.90
CA SER A 92 2.36 6.61 1.89
C SER A 92 2.45 8.13 1.71
N ASP A 93 3.34 8.78 2.46
CA ASP A 93 3.61 10.21 2.40
C ASP A 93 5.10 10.45 2.64
N TRP A 94 5.71 11.35 1.88
CA TRP A 94 7.12 11.73 2.06
C TRP A 94 7.37 12.38 3.42
N GLY A 95 6.36 12.99 4.05
CA GLY A 95 6.45 13.55 5.39
C GLY A 95 6.75 12.52 6.49
N ALA A 96 6.61 11.22 6.20
CA ALA A 96 6.98 10.15 7.12
C ALA A 96 8.48 9.82 7.09
N LEU A 97 9.19 10.15 5.99
CA LEU A 97 10.51 9.60 5.70
C LEU A 97 11.53 9.88 6.82
N GLU A 98 11.70 11.15 7.18
CA GLU A 98 12.66 11.54 8.22
C GLU A 98 12.25 11.04 9.60
N LEU A 99 10.95 11.03 9.92
CA LEU A 99 10.45 10.49 11.20
C LEU A 99 10.80 9.01 11.37
N VAL A 100 10.64 8.23 10.29
CA VAL A 100 10.94 6.80 10.31
C VAL A 100 12.45 6.57 10.40
N ARG A 101 13.26 7.34 9.67
CA ARG A 101 14.72 7.25 9.74
C ARG A 101 15.26 7.62 11.12
N GLU A 102 14.67 8.61 11.77
CA GLU A 102 15.04 9.02 13.13
C GLU A 102 14.68 7.93 14.16
N ALA A 103 13.46 7.39 14.10
CA ALA A 103 12.95 6.49 15.12
C ALA A 103 13.34 5.02 14.93
N LEU A 104 13.42 4.56 13.68
CA LEU A 104 13.67 3.16 13.29
C LEU A 104 14.74 3.07 12.18
N PRO A 105 15.96 3.62 12.40
CA PRO A 105 17.01 3.73 11.37
C PRO A 105 17.46 2.39 10.77
N GLN A 106 17.24 1.28 11.47
CA GLN A 106 17.60 -0.06 11.05
C GLN A 106 16.60 -0.68 10.06
N LEU A 107 15.39 -0.12 9.91
CA LEU A 107 14.36 -0.71 9.09
C LEU A 107 14.40 -0.18 7.65
N PRO A 108 14.29 -1.06 6.64
CA PRO A 108 14.05 -0.64 5.27
C PRO A 108 12.74 0.14 5.15
N ILE A 109 12.75 1.17 4.31
CA ILE A 109 11.59 1.99 3.98
C ILE A 109 11.07 1.61 2.60
N LEU A 110 9.76 1.40 2.49
CA LEU A 110 9.04 1.03 1.27
C LEU A 110 8.14 2.19 0.83
N LEU A 111 7.93 2.36 -0.47
CA LEU A 111 6.95 3.34 -0.96
C LEU A 111 5.58 2.72 -1.16
N GLY A 112 4.61 3.23 -0.41
CA GLY A 112 3.21 2.85 -0.50
C GLY A 112 2.61 3.15 -1.87
N ARG A 113 1.52 2.43 -2.17
CA ARG A 113 0.89 2.43 -3.50
C ARG A 113 0.45 3.80 -3.96
N ILE A 114 0.07 4.69 -3.04
CA ILE A 114 -0.37 6.04 -3.41
C ILE A 114 0.73 6.85 -4.12
N LEU A 115 1.99 6.60 -3.77
CA LEU A 115 3.17 7.25 -4.36
C LEU A 115 3.57 6.61 -5.70
N SER A 116 2.99 5.47 -6.08
CA SER A 116 3.39 4.72 -7.28
C SER A 116 3.13 5.46 -8.60
N GLY A 117 2.23 6.46 -8.62
CA GLY A 117 1.84 7.17 -9.84
C GLY A 117 1.25 6.27 -10.94
N GLN A 118 0.79 5.06 -10.57
CA GLN A 118 0.09 4.16 -11.48
C GLN A 118 -1.21 4.80 -11.98
N LYS A 119 -1.61 4.45 -13.20
CA LYS A 119 -2.83 4.96 -13.83
C LYS A 119 -3.92 3.92 -13.58
N ARG A 120 -4.83 4.22 -12.66
CA ARG A 120 -5.72 3.21 -12.07
C ARG A 120 -7.18 3.34 -12.51
N GLY A 121 -7.48 4.28 -13.40
CA GLY A 121 -8.86 4.53 -13.86
C GLY A 121 -9.38 3.37 -14.73
N PRO A 122 -10.58 2.83 -14.46
CA PRO A 122 -11.09 1.66 -15.17
C PRO A 122 -11.43 1.93 -16.65
N ARG A 123 -11.67 3.20 -17.02
CA ARG A 123 -11.96 3.63 -18.40
C ARG A 123 -10.82 3.36 -19.37
N ILE A 124 -9.62 3.12 -18.87
CA ILE A 124 -8.46 2.81 -19.67
C ILE A 124 -8.67 1.64 -20.63
N LEU A 125 -9.49 0.66 -20.23
CA LEU A 125 -9.76 -0.55 -21.02
C LEU A 125 -10.50 -0.25 -22.32
N GLU A 126 -11.24 0.86 -22.37
CA GLU A 126 -12.07 1.26 -23.52
C GLU A 126 -11.38 2.29 -24.41
N LEU A 127 -10.24 2.84 -23.98
CA LEU A 127 -9.54 3.85 -24.75
C LEU A 127 -8.96 3.23 -26.04
N PRO A 128 -9.11 3.90 -27.20
CA PRO A 128 -8.49 3.47 -28.45
C PRO A 128 -6.99 3.80 -28.42
N LEU A 129 -6.21 2.94 -27.77
CA LEU A 129 -4.77 3.15 -27.55
C LEU A 129 -3.91 2.45 -28.61
N THR A 130 -2.76 3.04 -28.94
CA THR A 130 -1.66 2.34 -29.64
C THR A 130 -0.95 1.37 -28.69
N VAL A 131 -0.01 0.58 -29.21
CA VAL A 131 0.82 -0.33 -28.39
C VAL A 131 1.66 0.47 -27.40
N GLU A 132 2.29 1.55 -27.87
CA GLU A 132 3.15 2.42 -27.06
C GLU A 132 2.35 3.11 -25.94
N GLN A 133 1.13 3.55 -26.25
CA GLN A 133 0.25 4.15 -25.26
C GLN A 133 -0.19 3.12 -24.21
N ARG A 134 -0.53 1.89 -24.61
CA ARG A 134 -0.81 0.80 -23.65
C ARG A 134 0.36 0.56 -22.71
N GLU A 135 1.57 0.51 -23.23
CA GLU A 135 2.78 0.35 -22.43
C GLU A 135 3.01 1.52 -21.47
N TYR A 136 2.72 2.76 -21.88
CA TYR A 136 2.78 3.91 -20.99
C TYR A 136 1.85 3.78 -19.78
N PHE A 137 0.62 3.31 -19.99
CA PHE A 137 -0.35 3.19 -18.91
C PHE A 137 -0.09 2.01 -17.95
N ARG A 138 0.78 1.07 -18.33
CA ARG A 138 1.26 -0.01 -17.46
C ARG A 138 2.36 0.44 -16.49
N ARG A 139 2.80 1.70 -16.60
CA ARG A 139 3.90 2.29 -15.80
C ARG A 139 3.41 3.32 -14.79
N GLY A 140 4.09 3.35 -13.65
CA GLY A 140 3.99 4.38 -12.61
C GLY A 140 5.08 5.46 -12.70
N SER A 141 5.19 6.29 -11.67
CA SER A 141 6.24 7.31 -11.52
C SER A 141 7.64 6.68 -11.46
N TRP A 142 7.78 5.54 -10.77
CA TRP A 142 9.06 4.88 -10.50
C TRP A 142 9.70 4.17 -11.71
N TYR A 143 9.08 4.27 -12.88
CA TYR A 143 9.59 3.71 -14.14
C TYR A 143 10.46 4.71 -14.90
N GLY A 144 10.45 5.99 -14.52
CA GLY A 144 11.36 7.00 -15.05
C GLY A 144 12.77 6.82 -14.49
N ARG A 145 13.79 7.01 -15.32
CA ARG A 145 15.20 6.85 -14.94
C ARG A 145 15.58 7.74 -13.76
N GLU A 146 15.19 9.01 -13.81
CA GLU A 146 15.50 10.01 -12.79
C GLU A 146 14.78 9.71 -11.48
N ALA A 147 13.54 9.21 -11.56
CA ALA A 147 12.78 8.80 -10.38
C ALA A 147 13.41 7.57 -9.72
N ALA A 148 13.82 6.56 -10.50
CA ALA A 148 14.51 5.38 -9.99
C ALA A 148 15.86 5.72 -9.35
N ALA A 149 16.65 6.60 -9.97
CA ALA A 149 17.92 7.09 -9.42
C ALA A 149 17.72 7.81 -8.07
N LEU A 150 16.67 8.64 -7.96
CA LEU A 150 16.33 9.28 -6.69
C LEU A 150 16.01 8.25 -5.58
N LEU A 151 15.31 7.17 -5.91
CA LEU A 151 15.02 6.12 -4.93
C LEU A 151 16.28 5.39 -4.48
N GLU A 152 17.20 5.12 -5.41
CA GLU A 152 18.51 4.53 -5.12
C GLU A 152 19.33 5.43 -4.18
N GLU A 153 19.40 6.74 -4.45
CA GLU A 153 20.05 7.73 -3.58
C GLU A 153 19.43 7.78 -2.17
N MET A 154 18.12 7.56 -2.07
CA MET A 154 17.39 7.49 -0.80
C MET A 154 17.52 6.14 -0.08
N GLY A 155 18.17 5.14 -0.69
CA GLY A 155 18.26 3.78 -0.15
C GLY A 155 16.94 3.02 -0.17
N ILE A 156 16.02 3.39 -1.07
CA ILE A 156 14.69 2.80 -1.20
C ILE A 156 14.67 1.88 -2.43
N ALA A 157 14.67 0.57 -2.20
CA ALA A 157 14.71 -0.43 -3.27
C ALA A 157 13.35 -1.09 -3.57
N ARG A 158 12.34 -0.93 -2.71
CA ARG A 158 11.04 -1.60 -2.87
C ARG A 158 9.88 -0.62 -2.97
N VAL A 159 9.02 -0.88 -3.95
CA VAL A 159 7.83 -0.08 -4.25
C VAL A 159 6.58 -0.96 -4.25
N GLU A 160 5.50 -0.43 -3.70
CA GLU A 160 4.21 -1.12 -3.63
C GLU A 160 3.35 -0.73 -4.83
N LEU A 161 2.77 -1.73 -5.49
CA LEU A 161 2.01 -1.60 -6.73
C LEU A 161 0.59 -2.14 -6.55
N ASP A 162 -0.38 -1.48 -7.16
CA ASP A 162 -1.73 -2.02 -7.35
C ASP A 162 -1.78 -3.02 -8.53
N ASN A 163 -2.60 -4.07 -8.40
CA ASN A 163 -2.90 -5.01 -9.49
C ASN A 163 -3.85 -4.40 -10.55
N LEU A 164 -3.28 -3.67 -11.51
CA LEU A 164 -4.02 -2.92 -12.52
C LEU A 164 -4.75 -3.81 -13.55
N LEU A 165 -5.88 -3.33 -14.06
CA LEU A 165 -6.69 -4.04 -15.06
C LEU A 165 -5.98 -4.18 -16.42
N GLN A 166 -5.19 -3.18 -16.80
CA GLN A 166 -4.43 -3.18 -18.05
C GLN A 166 -3.10 -3.95 -17.97
N GLY A 167 -2.78 -4.54 -16.82
CA GLY A 167 -1.49 -5.14 -16.51
C GLY A 167 -0.42 -4.14 -16.09
N LEU A 168 0.79 -4.66 -15.87
CA LEU A 168 1.94 -3.92 -15.38
C LEU A 168 3.12 -4.10 -16.34
N ALA A 169 3.99 -3.10 -16.39
CA ALA A 169 5.27 -3.19 -17.07
C ALA A 169 6.34 -3.69 -16.08
N PRO A 170 7.43 -4.33 -16.55
CA PRO A 170 8.55 -4.70 -15.70
C PRO A 170 9.16 -3.48 -15.02
N LEU A 171 9.42 -3.60 -13.72
CA LEU A 171 10.12 -2.57 -12.96
C LEU A 171 11.54 -2.36 -13.50
N PRO A 172 12.08 -1.13 -13.41
CA PRO A 172 13.48 -0.87 -13.72
C PRO A 172 14.42 -1.70 -12.83
N THR A 173 15.60 -2.02 -13.36
CA THR A 173 16.68 -2.67 -12.60
C THR A 173 16.98 -1.90 -11.31
N GLY A 174 17.18 -2.64 -10.22
CA GLY A 174 17.44 -2.06 -8.89
C GLY A 174 16.19 -1.87 -8.04
N LEU A 175 15.00 -1.84 -8.66
CA LEU A 175 13.73 -1.82 -7.94
C LEU A 175 13.09 -3.21 -7.87
N THR A 176 12.48 -3.50 -6.72
CA THR A 176 11.68 -4.70 -6.49
C THR A 176 10.25 -4.32 -6.12
N GLY A 177 9.28 -5.09 -6.60
CA GLY A 177 7.86 -4.81 -6.45
C GLY A 177 7.16 -5.71 -5.44
N SER A 178 6.23 -5.13 -4.71
CA SER A 178 5.15 -5.85 -4.03
C SER A 178 3.83 -5.56 -4.73
N LEU A 179 2.99 -6.57 -4.96
CA LEU A 179 1.73 -6.42 -5.67
C LEU A 179 0.53 -6.62 -4.75
N HIS A 180 -0.27 -5.58 -4.55
CA HIS A 180 -1.48 -5.64 -3.74
C HIS A 180 -2.68 -6.14 -4.54
N TYR A 181 -3.42 -7.08 -3.96
CA TYR A 181 -4.63 -7.67 -4.55
C TYR A 181 -5.68 -8.01 -3.46
N PRO A 182 -6.97 -8.09 -3.80
CA PRO A 182 -7.56 -7.84 -5.11
C PRO A 182 -7.94 -6.37 -5.32
N TYR A 183 -7.69 -5.48 -4.36
CA TYR A 183 -8.19 -4.11 -4.44
C TYR A 183 -7.13 -3.13 -4.93
N ALA A 184 -7.34 -2.59 -6.13
CA ALA A 184 -6.54 -1.51 -6.67
C ALA A 184 -7.16 -0.16 -6.29
N MET A 185 -6.37 0.73 -5.70
CA MET A 185 -6.79 2.12 -5.43
C MET A 185 -7.19 2.80 -6.75
N VAL A 186 -8.19 3.68 -6.76
CA VAL A 186 -8.52 4.53 -7.92
C VAL A 186 -8.28 5.98 -7.60
N THR A 187 -8.83 6.44 -6.48
CA THR A 187 -8.64 7.81 -5.98
C THR A 187 -8.83 7.85 -4.47
N SER A 188 -8.16 8.79 -3.80
CA SER A 188 -8.33 9.05 -2.37
C SER A 188 -8.44 10.55 -2.16
N SER A 189 -9.25 10.96 -1.17
CA SER A 189 -9.54 12.36 -0.87
C SER A 189 -9.38 12.63 0.62
N ARG A 190 -9.08 13.88 1.01
CA ARG A 190 -9.19 14.30 2.41
C ARG A 190 -10.64 14.57 2.83
N ASN A 191 -11.53 14.77 1.85
CA ASN A 191 -12.97 14.96 2.05
C ASN A 191 -13.68 13.61 2.09
N CYS A 192 -13.60 12.96 3.25
CA CYS A 192 -14.25 11.68 3.49
C CYS A 192 -15.78 11.85 3.58
N PRO A 193 -16.59 11.07 2.84
CA PRO A 193 -18.06 11.17 2.90
C PRO A 193 -18.64 10.81 4.28
N PHE A 194 -17.89 10.05 5.10
CA PHE A 194 -18.29 9.68 6.45
C PHE A 194 -17.87 10.69 7.53
N ARG A 195 -17.13 11.73 7.15
CA ARG A 195 -16.65 12.74 8.10
C ARG A 195 -17.63 13.89 8.16
N VAL A 196 -18.33 13.99 9.29
CA VAL A 196 -19.37 15.01 9.55
C VAL A 196 -18.78 16.42 9.62
N ASP A 197 -17.59 16.57 10.21
CA ASP A 197 -16.91 17.85 10.34
C ASP A 197 -15.60 17.87 9.53
N LEU A 198 -15.67 18.46 8.34
CA LEU A 198 -14.52 18.65 7.46
C LEU A 198 -13.56 19.75 7.96
N LYS A 199 -13.99 20.61 8.89
CA LYS A 199 -13.20 21.71 9.47
C LYS A 199 -12.59 21.35 10.84
N GLY A 200 -13.16 20.37 11.54
CA GLY A 200 -12.70 19.92 12.85
C GLY A 200 -11.35 19.18 12.80
N THR A 201 -10.66 19.09 13.93
CA THR A 201 -9.29 18.55 14.05
C THR A 201 -9.23 17.03 14.25
N GLY A 202 -10.34 16.29 14.07
CA GLY A 202 -10.38 14.86 14.36
C GLY A 202 -11.41 14.06 13.56
N CYS A 203 -11.23 12.74 13.57
CA CYS A 203 -12.19 11.77 13.02
C CYS A 203 -12.27 10.57 13.96
N GLY A 204 -13.49 10.14 14.30
CA GLY A 204 -13.72 8.97 15.16
C GLY A 204 -13.55 7.62 14.47
N SER A 205 -13.05 7.58 13.23
CA SER A 205 -12.74 6.36 12.47
C SER A 205 -13.90 5.35 12.34
N ARG A 206 -15.14 5.85 12.37
CA ARG A 206 -16.37 5.05 12.21
C ARG A 206 -16.66 4.64 10.77
N CYS A 207 -15.71 4.82 9.84
CA CYS A 207 -15.83 4.60 8.39
C CYS A 207 -16.96 3.60 8.11
N GLY A 208 -18.09 4.07 7.57
CA GLY A 208 -19.33 3.30 7.55
C GLY A 208 -19.25 2.06 6.66
N GLU A 209 -20.39 1.64 6.15
CA GLU A 209 -20.44 0.55 5.18
C GLU A 209 -19.78 0.97 3.86
N ALA A 210 -19.17 0.01 3.15
CA ALA A 210 -18.63 0.27 1.83
C ALA A 210 -19.76 0.55 0.84
N PHE A 211 -19.58 1.55 -0.03
CA PHE A 211 -20.53 1.81 -1.11
C PHE A 211 -20.03 1.22 -2.42
N ARG A 212 -20.97 0.81 -3.27
CA ARG A 212 -20.71 0.45 -4.66
C ARG A 212 -21.19 1.60 -5.55
N LEU A 213 -20.29 2.14 -6.35
CA LEU A 213 -20.55 3.24 -7.28
C LEU A 213 -20.56 2.67 -8.70
N GLU A 214 -21.70 2.81 -9.37
CA GLU A 214 -21.92 2.33 -10.74
C GLU A 214 -22.17 3.50 -11.68
N THR A 215 -21.79 3.32 -12.95
CA THR A 215 -22.03 4.28 -14.01
C THR A 215 -22.05 3.57 -15.35
N ASP A 216 -22.82 4.09 -16.30
CA ASP A 216 -22.86 3.57 -17.68
C ASP A 216 -21.56 3.82 -18.45
N GLN A 217 -20.61 4.57 -17.88
CA GLN A 217 -19.33 4.93 -18.51
C GLN A 217 -18.20 3.90 -18.30
N THR A 218 -18.40 2.89 -17.46
CA THR A 218 -17.42 1.81 -17.29
C THR A 218 -18.10 0.55 -16.73
N PRO A 219 -17.75 -0.66 -17.22
CA PRO A 219 -18.37 -1.90 -16.77
C PRO A 219 -17.93 -2.32 -15.37
N ILE A 220 -16.86 -1.71 -14.83
CA ILE A 220 -16.29 -2.11 -13.54
C ILE A 220 -16.74 -1.10 -12.47
N PRO A 221 -17.50 -1.54 -11.45
CA PRO A 221 -17.94 -0.66 -10.38
C PRO A 221 -16.75 -0.21 -9.53
N LEU A 222 -16.87 0.98 -8.95
CA LEU A 222 -15.95 1.43 -7.90
C LEU A 222 -16.52 1.07 -6.54
N LEU A 223 -15.63 0.72 -5.61
CA LEU A 223 -15.94 0.44 -4.21
C LEU A 223 -15.40 1.59 -3.36
N GLN A 224 -16.27 2.36 -2.72
CA GLN A 224 -15.89 3.43 -1.80
C GLN A 224 -15.82 2.88 -0.38
N CYS A 225 -14.65 2.95 0.25
CA CYS A 225 -14.50 2.69 1.68
C CYS A 225 -13.66 3.79 2.34
N GLY A 226 -14.18 4.36 3.43
CA GLY A 226 -13.56 5.52 4.04
C GLY A 226 -13.40 6.65 3.02
N ASN A 227 -12.18 7.16 2.90
CA ASN A 227 -11.86 8.29 2.05
C ASN A 227 -11.35 7.89 0.65
N THR A 228 -11.41 6.60 0.30
CA THR A 228 -10.76 6.04 -0.88
C THR A 228 -11.73 5.19 -1.71
N GLN A 229 -11.58 5.27 -3.02
CA GLN A 229 -12.26 4.43 -4.01
C GLN A 229 -11.30 3.39 -4.53
N PHE A 230 -11.81 2.18 -4.71
CA PHE A 230 -11.07 1.04 -5.24
C PHE A 230 -11.82 0.40 -6.40
N LEU A 231 -11.10 -0.35 -7.22
CA LEU A 231 -11.67 -1.37 -8.08
C LEU A 231 -11.16 -2.74 -7.63
N GLN A 232 -11.88 -3.79 -8.00
CA GLN A 232 -11.47 -5.16 -7.69
C GLN A 232 -10.90 -5.84 -8.94
N ASN A 233 -9.70 -6.38 -8.82
CA ASN A 233 -9.03 -7.20 -9.81
C ASN A 233 -8.33 -8.39 -9.13
N PRO A 234 -8.98 -9.57 -9.06
CA PRO A 234 -8.39 -10.77 -8.46
C PRO A 234 -7.44 -11.51 -9.42
N ALA A 235 -7.44 -11.19 -10.71
CA ALA A 235 -6.61 -11.86 -11.70
C ALA A 235 -5.16 -11.37 -11.58
N LEU A 236 -4.30 -12.22 -11.03
CA LEU A 236 -2.87 -11.95 -10.92
C LEU A 236 -2.15 -12.14 -12.26
N PRO A 237 -1.03 -11.43 -12.51
CA PRO A 237 -0.19 -11.69 -13.67
C PRO A 237 0.36 -13.12 -13.63
N SER A 238 0.50 -13.74 -14.81
CA SER A 238 0.96 -15.13 -14.93
C SER A 238 2.41 -15.35 -14.48
N ASP A 239 3.24 -14.31 -14.61
CA ASP A 239 4.63 -14.32 -14.17
C ASP A 239 4.97 -12.99 -13.47
N PRO A 240 4.67 -12.87 -12.16
CA PRO A 240 5.05 -11.68 -11.38
C PRO A 240 6.56 -11.45 -11.37
N SER A 241 7.37 -12.51 -11.42
CA SER A 241 8.83 -12.40 -11.35
C SER A 241 9.42 -11.66 -12.56
N ALA A 242 8.88 -11.89 -13.75
CA ALA A 242 9.24 -11.15 -14.96
C ALA A 242 8.89 -9.66 -14.89
N LEU A 243 8.02 -9.25 -13.96
CA LEU A 243 7.68 -7.86 -13.71
C LEU A 243 8.57 -7.20 -12.64
N GLY A 244 9.53 -7.94 -12.06
CA GLY A 244 10.31 -7.52 -10.91
C GLY A 244 9.52 -7.60 -9.59
N ILE A 245 8.44 -8.39 -9.55
CA ILE A 245 7.57 -8.56 -8.38
C ILE A 245 7.89 -9.90 -7.71
N ASP A 246 8.28 -9.84 -6.44
CA ASP A 246 8.63 -11.01 -5.63
C ASP A 246 7.70 -11.19 -4.41
N ARG A 247 6.72 -10.30 -4.22
CA ARG A 247 5.80 -10.30 -3.08
C ARG A 247 4.37 -10.03 -3.52
N LEU A 248 3.43 -10.85 -3.06
CA LEU A 248 1.99 -10.64 -3.21
C LEU A 248 1.36 -10.25 -1.88
N VAL A 249 0.72 -9.09 -1.83
CA VAL A 249 0.08 -8.53 -0.63
C VAL A 249 -1.44 -8.73 -0.74
N HIS A 250 -1.97 -9.67 0.03
CA HIS A 250 -3.38 -10.00 0.05
C HIS A 250 -4.16 -9.09 1.01
N HIS A 251 -5.23 -8.50 0.48
CA HIS A 251 -6.22 -7.71 1.22
C HIS A 251 -7.50 -8.55 1.37
N PRO A 252 -7.72 -9.24 2.50
CA PRO A 252 -8.92 -10.05 2.72
C PRO A 252 -10.20 -9.18 2.81
N TYR A 253 -10.03 -7.90 3.14
CA TYR A 253 -11.10 -6.92 3.26
C TYR A 253 -10.78 -5.71 2.39
N LEU A 254 -11.82 -5.00 1.95
CA LEU A 254 -11.66 -3.73 1.25
C LEU A 254 -10.86 -2.74 2.14
N PRO A 255 -9.74 -2.16 1.64
CA PRO A 255 -8.91 -1.28 2.45
C PRO A 255 -9.68 -0.02 2.90
N ARG A 256 -9.28 0.53 4.05
CA ARG A 256 -9.93 1.71 4.66
C ARG A 256 -8.99 2.90 4.78
#